data_AF-A0A0J6K8B9-F1
#
_entry.id   AF-A0A0J6K8B9-F1
#
_cell.length_a   1.000
_cell.length_b   1.000
_cell.length_c   1.000
_cell.angle_alpha   90.00
_cell.angle_beta   90.00
_cell.angle_gamma   90.00
#
_symmetry.space_group_name_H-M   'P 1'
#
loop_
_entity.id
_entity.type
_entity.pdbx_description
1 polymer ?
#
loop_
_entity_poly.entity_id
_entity_poly.type
_entity_poly.pdbx_seq_one_letter_code
_entity_poly.pdbx_strand_id
1 'polypeptide(L)'
;MSLESGIADLVRASTELTATVRGKAGEIDAKVTAKANELDAWREAAKIDMALPFRNTIIVNGDANTFYPVPIFGAPAELGRLVVRRYWAEPHPESLGATHVAGLLLEFSVRGMAWWDFSLTRIEDYQFAYHQSVGGFVTFAEGRIVWLRGGGMQYHIDADYPLSKTDLDGTENLKPILVADTTLLPGRPGGGYKVSPKAVPDAGWDAPITLPKVL
;
A
#
# COMPACT_ATOMS: atom_id res chain seq x y z
N MET A 1 16.79 52.35 -59.51
CA MET A 1 15.43 51.84 -59.30
C MET A 1 15.35 50.36 -58.89
N SER A 2 16.14 49.43 -59.46
CA SER A 2 16.08 47.99 -59.07
C SER A 2 16.67 47.70 -57.68
N LEU A 3 17.87 48.23 -57.37
CA LEU A 3 18.57 47.98 -56.11
C LEU A 3 17.88 48.59 -54.88
N GLU A 4 17.34 49.80 -54.99
CA GLU A 4 16.65 50.45 -53.87
C GLU A 4 15.37 49.68 -53.47
N SER A 5 14.64 49.14 -54.45
CA SER A 5 13.46 48.30 -54.17
C SER A 5 13.84 46.98 -53.48
N GLY A 6 14.93 46.34 -53.92
CA GLY A 6 15.40 45.08 -53.32
C GLY A 6 15.89 45.25 -51.89
N ILE A 7 16.54 46.38 -51.57
CA ILE A 7 16.96 46.72 -50.20
C ILE A 7 15.73 46.94 -49.31
N ALA A 8 14.71 47.66 -49.80
CA ALA A 8 13.48 47.89 -49.04
C ALA A 8 12.72 46.58 -48.73
N ASP A 9 12.65 45.67 -49.70
CA ASP A 9 12.03 44.36 -49.52
C ASP A 9 12.78 43.49 -48.50
N LEU A 10 14.12 43.49 -48.55
CA LEU A 10 14.94 42.76 -47.59
C LEU A 10 14.76 43.28 -46.16
N VAL A 11 14.72 44.61 -45.99
CA VAL A 11 14.49 45.24 -44.68
C VAL A 11 13.11 44.88 -44.12
N ARG A 12 12.08 44.87 -44.97
CA ARG A 12 10.73 44.45 -44.59
C ARG A 12 10.72 42.98 -44.16
N ALA A 13 11.27 42.07 -44.96
CA ALA A 13 11.33 40.64 -44.63
C ALA A 13 12.12 40.38 -43.34
N SER A 14 13.23 41.10 -43.12
CA SER A 14 14.02 41.01 -41.89
C SER A 14 13.24 41.47 -40.65
N THR A 15 12.45 42.54 -40.80
CA THR A 15 11.59 43.07 -39.73
C THR A 15 10.47 42.08 -39.38
N GLU A 16 9.83 41.51 -40.39
CA GLU A 16 8.77 40.49 -40.24
C GLU A 16 9.30 39.21 -39.60
N LEU A 17 10.49 38.74 -40.01
CA LEU A 17 11.15 37.59 -39.41
C LEU A 17 11.49 37.86 -37.93
N THR A 18 12.03 39.04 -37.62
CA THR A 18 12.35 39.43 -36.24
C THR A 18 11.11 39.45 -35.36
N ALA A 19 9.99 39.99 -35.87
CA ALA A 19 8.71 39.97 -35.17
C ALA A 19 8.21 38.54 -34.93
N THR A 20 8.31 37.68 -35.96
CA THR A 20 7.92 36.27 -35.89
C THR A 20 8.74 35.50 -34.86
N VAL A 21 10.07 35.65 -34.88
CA VAL A 21 10.98 34.98 -33.93
C VAL A 21 10.69 35.42 -32.49
N ARG A 22 10.47 36.72 -32.26
CA ARG A 22 10.10 37.23 -30.92
C ARG A 22 8.76 36.67 -30.45
N GLY A 23 7.75 36.62 -31.34
CA GLY A 23 6.46 36.02 -31.03
C GLY A 23 6.58 34.55 -30.66
N LYS A 24 7.34 33.77 -31.44
CA LYS A 24 7.58 32.35 -31.17
C LYS A 24 8.39 32.09 -29.91
N ALA A 25 9.36 32.93 -29.58
CA ALA A 25 10.07 32.86 -28.30
C ALA A 25 9.10 33.03 -27.12
N GLY A 26 8.21 34.03 -27.17
CA GLY A 26 7.19 34.22 -26.14
C GLY A 26 6.21 33.05 -26.02
N GLU A 27 5.78 32.46 -27.15
CA GLU A 27 4.94 31.25 -27.13
C GLU A 27 5.67 30.05 -26.49
N ILE A 28 6.97 29.89 -26.74
CA ILE A 28 7.79 28.83 -26.15
C ILE A 28 7.91 29.03 -24.64
N ASP A 29 8.25 30.25 -24.19
CA ASP A 29 8.39 30.57 -22.76
C ASP A 29 7.08 30.32 -22.00
N ALA A 30 5.93 30.67 -22.60
CA ALA A 30 4.62 30.40 -22.03
C ALA A 30 4.35 28.89 -21.92
N LYS A 31 4.68 28.10 -22.96
CA LYS A 31 4.52 26.64 -22.93
C LYS A 31 5.43 25.96 -21.92
N VAL A 32 6.69 26.41 -21.82
CA VAL A 32 7.66 25.89 -20.84
C VAL A 32 7.16 26.17 -19.42
N THR A 33 6.71 27.39 -19.15
CA THR A 33 6.14 27.77 -17.86
C THR A 33 4.90 26.93 -17.51
N ALA A 34 3.99 26.74 -18.47
CA ALA A 34 2.80 25.91 -18.27
C ALA A 34 3.17 24.45 -17.94
N LYS A 35 4.14 23.87 -18.67
CA LYS A 35 4.60 22.49 -18.43
C LYS A 35 5.38 22.33 -17.12
N ALA A 36 6.12 23.34 -16.70
CA ALA A 36 6.75 23.35 -15.37
C ALA A 36 5.68 23.29 -14.27
N ASN A 37 4.64 24.12 -14.37
CA ASN A 37 3.53 24.13 -13.41
C ASN A 37 2.76 22.80 -13.40
N GLU A 38 2.50 22.20 -14.57
CA GLU A 38 1.89 20.86 -14.65
C GLU A 38 2.76 19.80 -13.97
N LEU A 39 4.08 19.84 -14.17
CA LEU A 39 5.02 18.91 -13.54
C LEU A 39 5.06 19.06 -12.02
N ASP A 40 5.06 20.30 -11.52
CA ASP A 40 5.04 20.58 -10.09
C ASP A 40 3.73 20.11 -9.45
N ALA A 41 2.59 20.37 -10.10
CA ALA A 41 1.29 19.86 -9.64
C ALA A 41 1.25 18.33 -9.61
N TRP A 42 1.78 17.66 -10.64
CA TRP A 42 1.91 16.21 -10.66
C TRP A 42 2.81 15.69 -9.54
N ARG A 43 3.96 16.34 -9.29
CA ARG A 43 4.89 15.97 -8.21
C ARG A 43 4.24 16.08 -6.84
N GLU A 44 3.53 17.16 -6.57
CA GLU A 44 2.85 17.35 -5.27
C GLU A 44 1.72 16.34 -5.07
N ALA A 45 0.93 16.04 -6.10
CA ALA A 45 -0.09 14.99 -6.04
C ALA A 45 0.54 13.60 -5.82
N ALA A 46 1.62 13.30 -6.55
CA ALA A 46 2.30 12.01 -6.48
C ALA A 46 2.88 11.71 -5.09
N LYS A 47 3.30 12.71 -4.29
CA LYS A 47 3.88 12.46 -2.95
C LYS A 47 2.93 11.73 -1.99
N ILE A 48 1.62 11.93 -2.10
CA ILE A 48 0.62 11.30 -1.22
C ILE A 48 0.25 9.89 -1.72
N ASP A 49 0.25 9.70 -3.04
CA ASP A 49 -0.15 8.45 -3.70
C ASP A 49 1.02 7.48 -3.94
N MET A 50 2.27 7.96 -4.01
CA MET A 50 3.47 7.12 -4.18
C MET A 50 3.92 6.41 -2.90
N ALA A 51 3.26 6.63 -1.77
CA ALA A 51 3.54 5.82 -0.59
C ALA A 51 3.01 4.41 -0.81
N LEU A 52 1.68 4.25 -0.90
CA LEU A 52 0.96 2.99 -1.09
C LEU A 52 -0.49 3.36 -1.51
N PRO A 53 -0.82 3.43 -2.82
CA PRO A 53 -2.10 3.96 -3.30
C PRO A 53 -3.27 2.98 -3.13
N PHE A 54 -3.01 1.67 -3.02
CA PHE A 54 -4.06 0.67 -2.82
C PHE A 54 -4.26 0.45 -1.32
N ARG A 55 -5.41 0.88 -0.80
CA ARG A 55 -5.68 0.88 0.64
C ARG A 55 -6.99 0.18 0.95
N ASN A 56 -6.99 -0.61 2.01
CA ASN A 56 -8.18 -1.24 2.56
C ASN A 56 -8.15 -1.19 4.09
N THR A 57 -9.30 -0.95 4.71
CA THR A 57 -9.44 -0.95 6.17
C THR A 57 -10.36 -2.09 6.57
N ILE A 58 -9.93 -2.88 7.56
CA ILE A 58 -10.67 -4.04 8.06
C ILE A 58 -10.85 -3.96 9.57
N ILE A 59 -11.90 -4.61 10.08
CA ILE A 59 -12.12 -4.83 11.52
C ILE A 59 -12.12 -6.33 11.75
N VAL A 60 -11.16 -6.82 12.54
CA VAL A 60 -11.06 -8.24 12.92
C VAL A 60 -11.79 -8.44 14.24
N ASN A 61 -12.97 -9.06 14.19
CA ASN A 61 -13.75 -9.37 15.39
C ASN A 61 -13.34 -10.73 15.98
N GLY A 62 -14.22 -11.33 16.78
CA GLY A 62 -13.94 -12.56 17.52
C GLY A 62 -13.33 -12.27 18.88
N ASP A 63 -12.67 -13.26 19.44
CA ASP A 63 -12.05 -13.16 20.76
C ASP A 63 -10.80 -12.25 20.74
N ALA A 64 -10.65 -11.43 21.77
CA ALA A 64 -9.55 -10.46 21.88
C ALA A 64 -8.17 -11.11 22.08
N ASN A 65 -8.12 -12.36 22.55
CA ASN A 65 -6.89 -13.13 22.77
C ASN A 65 -6.62 -14.14 21.67
N THR A 66 -7.36 -14.07 20.57
CA THR A 66 -7.23 -14.96 19.43
C THR A 66 -6.75 -14.18 18.21
N PHE A 67 -5.85 -14.78 17.43
CA PHE A 67 -5.41 -14.25 16.15
C PHE A 67 -6.14 -14.97 15.02
N TYR A 68 -6.84 -14.23 14.19
CA TYR A 68 -7.64 -14.74 13.08
C TYR A 68 -6.87 -14.62 11.76
N PRO A 69 -6.93 -15.62 10.87
CA PRO A 69 -6.31 -15.52 9.57
C PRO A 69 -7.00 -14.42 8.74
N VAL A 70 -6.21 -13.55 8.13
CA VAL A 70 -6.70 -12.53 7.21
C VAL A 70 -6.04 -12.76 5.85
N PRO A 71 -6.79 -13.25 4.86
CA PRO A 71 -6.27 -13.43 3.52
C PRO A 71 -6.14 -12.08 2.82
N ILE A 72 -4.94 -11.80 2.33
CA ILE A 72 -4.58 -10.63 1.55
C ILE A 72 -4.16 -11.13 0.18
N PHE A 73 -5.05 -10.94 -0.79
CA PHE A 73 -4.79 -11.30 -2.17
C PHE A 73 -4.45 -10.05 -2.98
N GLY A 74 -3.57 -10.26 -3.96
CA GLY A 74 -3.20 -9.28 -4.98
C GLY A 74 -3.00 -10.04 -6.28
N ALA A 75 -2.65 -9.34 -7.36
CA ALA A 75 -2.26 -10.06 -8.56
C ALA A 75 -1.01 -10.94 -8.26
N PRO A 76 -1.02 -12.24 -8.63
CA PRO A 76 -0.03 -13.22 -8.14
C PRO A 76 1.41 -12.94 -8.61
N ALA A 77 1.59 -12.13 -9.65
CA ALA A 77 2.90 -11.79 -10.22
C ALA A 77 3.42 -10.39 -9.81
N GLU A 78 2.72 -9.69 -8.92
CA GLU A 78 3.07 -8.31 -8.58
C GLU A 78 4.37 -8.22 -7.76
N LEU A 79 5.10 -7.14 -8.01
CA LEU A 79 6.32 -6.74 -7.30
C LEU A 79 6.01 -5.48 -6.53
N GLY A 80 6.38 -5.42 -5.25
CA GLY A 80 6.10 -4.22 -4.48
C GLY A 80 6.20 -4.35 -2.96
N ARG A 81 5.46 -3.50 -2.28
CA ARG A 81 5.36 -3.34 -0.83
C ARG A 81 3.94 -3.58 -0.38
N LEU A 82 3.81 -4.35 0.69
CA LEU A 82 2.56 -4.56 1.41
C LEU A 82 2.77 -4.16 2.86
N VAL A 83 1.93 -3.28 3.37
CA VAL A 83 1.99 -2.82 4.76
C VAL A 83 0.68 -3.13 5.45
N VAL A 84 0.77 -3.82 6.58
CA VAL A 84 -0.31 -3.96 7.54
C VAL A 84 0.02 -3.07 8.74
N ARG A 85 -0.80 -2.05 8.98
CA ARG A 85 -0.55 -1.09 10.05
C ARG A 85 -1.78 -0.82 10.88
N ARG A 86 -1.54 -0.34 12.09
CA ARG A 86 -2.55 0.16 13.01
C ARG A 86 -1.95 1.26 13.88
N TYR A 87 -2.69 2.34 14.07
CA TYR A 87 -2.34 3.35 15.08
C TYR A 87 -2.80 2.89 16.47
N TRP A 88 -2.03 3.21 17.51
CA TRP A 88 -2.22 2.64 18.85
C TRP A 88 -3.61 2.89 19.47
N ALA A 89 -4.33 3.93 18.98
CA ALA A 89 -5.62 4.40 19.49
C ALA A 89 -6.85 3.93 18.69
N GLU A 90 -6.66 3.20 17.58
CA GLU A 90 -7.76 2.80 16.70
C GLU A 90 -8.74 1.84 17.40
N PRO A 91 -9.95 1.58 16.87
CA PRO A 91 -10.90 0.66 17.50
C PRO A 91 -10.27 -0.66 17.98
N HIS A 92 -10.62 -1.06 19.21
CA HIS A 92 -10.08 -2.21 19.94
C HIS A 92 -11.03 -2.68 21.04
N PRO A 93 -10.85 -3.91 21.55
CA PRO A 93 -11.62 -4.39 22.70
C PRO A 93 -11.19 -3.69 24.00
N GLU A 94 -12.16 -3.33 24.84
CA GLU A 94 -11.93 -2.73 26.16
C GLU A 94 -11.06 -3.60 27.08
N SER A 95 -11.05 -4.92 26.87
CA SER A 95 -10.25 -5.87 27.65
C SER A 95 -8.73 -5.66 27.53
N LEU A 96 -8.28 -4.88 26.53
CA LEU A 96 -6.86 -4.55 26.33
C LEU A 96 -6.51 -3.14 26.82
N GLY A 97 -7.43 -2.45 27.51
CA GLY A 97 -7.25 -1.11 28.03
C GLY A 97 -7.97 -0.03 27.23
N ALA A 98 -7.90 1.21 27.72
CA ALA A 98 -8.63 2.36 27.16
C ALA A 98 -7.81 3.22 26.18
N THR A 99 -6.49 3.11 26.21
CA THR A 99 -5.55 3.93 25.40
C THR A 99 -4.22 3.18 25.24
N HIS A 100 -3.43 3.54 24.23
CA HIS A 100 -2.13 2.93 23.93
C HIS A 100 -2.18 1.40 23.89
N VAL A 101 -3.03 0.85 23.01
CA VAL A 101 -3.40 -0.57 23.09
C VAL A 101 -2.59 -1.45 22.15
N ALA A 102 -2.54 -1.19 20.85
CA ALA A 102 -1.75 -2.04 19.97
C ALA A 102 -1.35 -1.30 18.69
N GLY A 103 -0.22 -0.60 18.76
CA GLY A 103 0.41 -0.04 17.56
C GLY A 103 1.02 -1.17 16.74
N LEU A 104 0.90 -1.09 15.41
CA LEU A 104 1.48 -2.07 14.50
C LEU A 104 2.04 -1.38 13.25
N LEU A 105 3.24 -1.78 12.87
CA LEU A 105 3.79 -1.65 11.54
C LEU A 105 4.35 -3.02 11.13
N LEU A 106 3.76 -3.62 10.11
CA LEU A 106 4.27 -4.83 9.48
C LEU A 106 4.42 -4.57 7.98
N GLU A 107 5.66 -4.52 7.52
CA GLU A 107 5.99 -4.25 6.12
C GLU A 107 6.60 -5.49 5.47
N PHE A 108 6.09 -5.82 4.29
CA PHE A 108 6.59 -6.86 3.43
C PHE A 108 7.12 -6.28 2.14
N SER A 109 8.28 -6.78 1.70
CA SER A 109 8.69 -6.70 0.30
C SER A 109 8.22 -7.94 -0.45
N VAL A 110 7.35 -7.71 -1.44
CA VAL A 110 6.81 -8.72 -2.34
C VAL A 110 7.61 -8.71 -3.64
N ARG A 111 8.18 -9.84 -4.03
CA ARG A 111 9.04 -10.02 -5.20
C ARG A 111 8.50 -11.05 -6.19
N GLY A 112 7.21 -11.35 -6.10
CA GLY A 112 6.48 -12.20 -7.03
C GLY A 112 5.64 -13.28 -6.35
N MET A 113 5.36 -14.32 -7.12
CA MET A 113 4.54 -15.46 -6.71
C MET A 113 5.34 -16.41 -5.81
N ALA A 114 4.75 -16.85 -4.70
CA ALA A 114 5.35 -17.89 -3.86
C ALA A 114 4.85 -19.28 -4.25
N TRP A 115 5.65 -20.31 -3.97
CA TRP A 115 5.25 -21.72 -4.00
C TRP A 115 5.55 -22.36 -2.64
N TRP A 116 5.13 -23.62 -2.46
CA TRP A 116 5.22 -24.33 -1.17
C TRP A 116 6.61 -24.34 -0.53
N ASP A 117 7.68 -24.32 -1.34
CA ASP A 117 9.08 -24.41 -0.93
C ASP A 117 9.90 -23.14 -1.24
N PHE A 118 9.27 -22.12 -1.84
CA PHE A 118 9.95 -20.92 -2.31
C PHE A 118 9.11 -19.66 -2.06
N SER A 119 9.60 -18.80 -1.16
CA SER A 119 8.97 -17.52 -0.83
C SER A 119 9.71 -16.36 -1.51
N LEU A 120 8.99 -15.61 -2.33
CA LEU A 120 9.40 -14.30 -2.84
C LEU A 120 8.80 -13.16 -1.99
N THR A 121 8.55 -13.39 -0.70
CA THR A 121 8.07 -12.35 0.21
C THR A 121 8.96 -12.31 1.45
N ARG A 122 9.48 -11.13 1.75
CA ARG A 122 10.35 -10.86 2.90
C ARG A 122 9.71 -9.83 3.80
N ILE A 123 9.81 -10.03 5.11
CA ILE A 123 9.45 -9.00 6.10
C ILE A 123 10.61 -8.00 6.16
N GLU A 124 10.33 -6.74 5.87
CA GLU A 124 11.30 -5.65 5.94
C GLU A 124 11.29 -5.00 7.33
N ASP A 125 10.10 -4.81 7.89
CA ASP A 125 9.92 -4.24 9.23
C ASP A 125 8.77 -4.93 9.95
N TYR A 126 8.95 -5.17 11.24
CA TYR A 126 7.91 -5.64 12.13
C TYR A 126 8.08 -4.96 13.48
N GLN A 127 7.17 -4.05 13.78
CA GLN A 127 7.13 -3.33 15.03
C GLN A 127 5.73 -3.36 15.60
N PHE A 128 5.66 -3.58 16.91
CA PHE A 128 4.43 -3.38 17.65
C PHE A 128 4.71 -2.73 18.99
N ALA A 129 3.68 -2.10 19.53
CA ALA A 129 3.72 -1.50 20.86
C ALA A 129 2.56 -2.01 21.71
N TYR A 130 2.82 -2.15 23.01
CA TYR A 130 1.87 -2.51 24.07
C TYR A 130 1.35 -3.95 23.98
N HIS A 131 0.42 -4.24 23.06
CA HIS A 131 -0.10 -5.59 22.83
C HIS A 131 0.28 -6.11 21.45
N GLN A 132 0.73 -7.36 21.40
CA GLN A 132 1.06 -8.02 20.14
C GLN A 132 -0.18 -8.18 19.27
N SER A 133 -0.11 -7.69 18.02
CA SER A 133 -1.24 -7.69 17.08
C SER A 133 -1.15 -8.73 15.98
N VAL A 134 0.03 -9.34 15.80
CA VAL A 134 0.30 -10.31 14.73
C VAL A 134 0.66 -11.65 15.34
N GLY A 135 -0.08 -12.69 14.95
CA GLY A 135 0.11 -14.07 15.39
C GLY A 135 0.91 -14.93 14.43
N GLY A 136 1.23 -14.43 13.23
CA GLY A 136 1.98 -15.18 12.22
C GLY A 136 1.67 -14.75 10.80
N PHE A 137 2.40 -15.34 9.86
CA PHE A 137 2.31 -15.04 8.44
C PHE A 137 2.62 -16.28 7.60
N VAL A 138 1.90 -16.45 6.49
CA VAL A 138 2.27 -17.40 5.44
C VAL A 138 2.03 -16.78 4.07
N THR A 139 2.84 -17.18 3.10
CA THR A 139 2.68 -16.82 1.70
C THR A 139 2.29 -18.05 0.89
N PHE A 140 1.56 -17.85 -0.21
CA PHE A 140 1.17 -18.88 -1.15
C PHE A 140 1.04 -18.26 -2.55
N ALA A 141 0.70 -19.07 -3.55
CA ALA A 141 0.74 -18.65 -4.95
C ALA A 141 -0.15 -17.44 -5.25
N GLU A 142 -1.30 -17.31 -4.60
CA GLU A 142 -2.26 -16.24 -4.92
C GLU A 142 -2.24 -15.08 -3.92
N GLY A 143 -1.44 -15.18 -2.85
CA GLY A 143 -1.54 -14.20 -1.80
C GLY A 143 -0.78 -14.54 -0.53
N ARG A 144 -1.22 -13.88 0.53
CA ARG A 144 -0.63 -13.93 1.84
C ARG A 144 -1.74 -14.07 2.87
N ILE A 145 -1.48 -14.78 3.96
CA ILE A 145 -2.38 -14.78 5.13
C ILE A 145 -1.58 -14.23 6.30
N VAL A 146 -2.13 -13.22 6.96
CA VAL A 146 -1.59 -12.65 8.20
C VAL A 146 -2.56 -12.98 9.31
N TRP A 147 -2.07 -13.53 10.43
CA TRP A 147 -2.90 -13.76 11.60
C TRP A 147 -2.95 -12.48 12.42
N LEU A 148 -4.11 -11.84 12.47
CA LEU A 148 -4.32 -10.56 13.16
C LEU A 148 -5.21 -10.75 14.38
N ARG A 149 -4.91 -10.04 15.47
CA ARG A 149 -5.66 -10.13 16.73
C ARG A 149 -7.13 -9.73 16.51
N GLY A 150 -8.05 -10.49 17.10
CA GLY A 150 -9.48 -10.23 17.10
C GLY A 150 -9.93 -9.22 18.15
N GLY A 151 -11.21 -9.27 18.52
CA GLY A 151 -11.81 -8.38 19.52
C GLY A 151 -12.30 -7.03 18.98
N GLY A 152 -12.42 -6.88 17.66
CA GLY A 152 -12.85 -5.63 17.03
C GLY A 152 -11.69 -4.69 16.71
N MET A 153 -10.50 -5.24 16.51
CA MET A 153 -9.31 -4.47 16.14
C MET A 153 -9.39 -3.98 14.70
N GLN A 154 -9.19 -2.68 14.49
CA GLN A 154 -9.09 -2.09 13.16
C GLN A 154 -7.65 -2.17 12.62
N TYR A 155 -7.50 -2.57 11.35
CA TYR A 155 -6.23 -2.59 10.64
C TYR A 155 -6.33 -1.91 9.28
N HIS A 156 -5.24 -1.32 8.82
CA HIS A 156 -5.09 -0.82 7.46
C HIS A 156 -4.12 -1.72 6.70
N ILE A 157 -4.51 -2.05 5.48
CA ILE A 157 -3.74 -2.82 4.53
C ILE A 157 -3.47 -1.89 3.34
N ASP A 158 -2.21 -1.53 3.17
CA ASP A 158 -1.76 -0.61 2.15
C ASP A 158 -0.76 -1.32 1.22
N ALA A 159 -0.85 -1.10 -0.09
CA ALA A 159 0.06 -1.68 -1.07
C ALA A 159 0.36 -0.73 -2.24
N ASP A 160 1.46 -0.99 -2.94
CA ASP A 160 1.85 -0.36 -4.21
C ASP A 160 1.34 -1.09 -5.46
N TYR A 161 0.72 -2.25 -5.28
CA TYR A 161 0.06 -3.01 -6.33
C TYR A 161 -1.44 -3.17 -6.04
N PRO A 162 -2.27 -3.43 -7.07
CA PRO A 162 -3.69 -3.69 -6.88
C PRO A 162 -3.91 -4.82 -5.88
N LEU A 163 -4.42 -4.45 -4.71
CA LEU A 163 -5.06 -5.41 -3.84
C LEU A 163 -6.28 -5.90 -4.63
N SER A 164 -6.38 -7.21 -4.84
CA SER A 164 -7.65 -7.70 -5.34
C SER A 164 -8.67 -7.22 -4.33
N LYS A 165 -9.81 -6.73 -4.83
CA LYS A 165 -10.97 -6.49 -4.00
C LYS A 165 -11.39 -7.87 -3.53
N THR A 166 -10.69 -8.41 -2.55
CA THR A 166 -10.92 -9.71 -2.01
C THR A 166 -12.40 -9.69 -1.70
N ASP A 167 -13.10 -10.71 -2.16
CA ASP A 167 -14.31 -11.21 -1.54
C ASP A 167 -13.98 -11.59 -0.07
N LEU A 168 -13.54 -10.59 0.72
CA LEU A 168 -13.92 -10.37 2.09
C LEU A 168 -15.36 -9.85 1.96
N ASP A 169 -16.26 -10.68 1.43
CA ASP A 169 -17.69 -10.39 1.29
C ASP A 169 -18.27 -10.42 2.71
N GLY A 170 -17.98 -9.31 3.34
CA GLY A 170 -17.96 -8.96 4.74
C GLY A 170 -17.40 -7.55 4.82
N THR A 171 -17.74 -6.73 3.81
CA THR A 171 -17.84 -5.30 4.00
C THR A 171 -18.68 -5.12 5.26
N GLU A 172 -18.08 -4.45 6.26
CA GLU A 172 -18.65 -4.21 7.58
C GLU A 172 -18.55 -5.40 8.56
N ASN A 173 -17.40 -5.47 9.25
CA ASN A 173 -17.14 -6.35 10.39
C ASN A 173 -16.83 -7.82 10.01
N LEU A 174 -15.55 -8.21 10.02
CA LEU A 174 -15.13 -9.62 10.01
C LEU A 174 -15.55 -10.28 11.34
N LYS A 175 -16.85 -10.46 11.59
CA LYS A 175 -17.43 -11.33 12.63
C LYS A 175 -17.19 -12.77 12.20
N PRO A 176 -16.87 -13.66 13.14
CA PRO A 176 -15.81 -14.67 13.04
C PRO A 176 -16.00 -15.60 11.84
N ILE A 177 -15.41 -15.26 10.68
CA ILE A 177 -15.63 -16.07 9.47
C ILE A 177 -14.75 -17.33 9.49
N LEU A 178 -13.56 -17.26 10.10
CA LEU A 178 -12.62 -18.37 10.05
C LEU A 178 -12.62 -19.13 11.37
N VAL A 179 -13.26 -20.29 11.35
CA VAL A 179 -13.15 -21.34 12.38
C VAL A 179 -11.96 -22.24 12.06
N ALA A 180 -11.69 -23.21 12.94
CA ALA A 180 -10.69 -24.23 12.68
C ALA A 180 -10.94 -24.92 11.32
N ASP A 181 -9.88 -25.11 10.54
CA ASP A 181 -9.85 -25.76 9.24
C ASP A 181 -10.77 -25.13 8.19
N THR A 182 -10.94 -23.82 8.24
CA THR A 182 -11.64 -23.09 7.18
C THR A 182 -10.83 -23.19 5.89
N THR A 183 -11.50 -23.57 4.79
CA THR A 183 -10.88 -23.62 3.46
C THR A 183 -10.92 -22.25 2.81
N LEU A 184 -9.74 -21.69 2.56
CA LEU A 184 -9.56 -20.58 1.63
C LEU A 184 -9.35 -21.11 0.20
N LEU A 185 -9.88 -20.39 -0.78
CA LEU A 185 -9.84 -20.76 -2.20
C LEU A 185 -10.38 -22.18 -2.48
N PRO A 186 -11.66 -22.47 -2.13
CA PRO A 186 -12.27 -23.75 -2.44
C PRO A 186 -12.34 -23.97 -3.96
N GLY A 187 -12.01 -25.17 -4.43
CA GLY A 187 -12.04 -25.51 -5.86
C GLY A 187 -10.68 -25.66 -6.53
N ARG A 188 -9.56 -25.49 -5.80
CA ARG A 188 -8.22 -25.80 -6.33
C ARG A 188 -7.92 -27.30 -6.33
N PRO A 189 -7.05 -27.78 -7.25
CA PRO A 189 -6.42 -29.09 -7.12
C PRO A 189 -5.77 -29.21 -5.73
N GLY A 190 -6.22 -30.17 -4.92
CA GLY A 190 -5.80 -30.31 -3.53
C GLY A 190 -6.74 -29.72 -2.45
N GLY A 191 -7.89 -29.13 -2.83
CA GLY A 191 -8.95 -28.78 -1.89
C GLY A 191 -8.83 -27.42 -1.18
N GLY A 192 -7.91 -26.56 -1.62
CA GLY A 192 -7.70 -25.22 -1.06
C GLY A 192 -6.79 -25.18 0.18
N TYR A 193 -6.59 -23.99 0.74
CA TYR A 193 -5.72 -23.79 1.91
C TYR A 193 -6.53 -23.85 3.20
N LYS A 194 -6.18 -24.77 4.10
CA LYS A 194 -6.80 -24.87 5.42
C LYS A 194 -6.14 -23.91 6.40
N VAL A 195 -6.94 -23.07 7.04
CA VAL A 195 -6.48 -22.12 8.05
C VAL A 195 -7.34 -22.19 9.30
N SER A 196 -6.71 -21.93 10.44
CA SER A 196 -7.34 -21.96 11.77
C SER A 196 -6.91 -20.71 12.56
N PRO A 197 -7.78 -20.17 13.42
CA PRO A 197 -7.37 -19.18 14.41
C PRO A 197 -6.27 -19.72 15.33
N LYS A 198 -5.43 -18.82 15.83
CA LYS A 198 -4.33 -19.15 16.74
C LYS A 198 -4.56 -18.49 18.10
N ALA A 199 -4.40 -19.26 19.17
CA ALA A 199 -4.42 -18.72 20.53
C ALA A 199 -3.07 -18.12 20.94
N VAL A 200 -1.99 -18.59 20.32
CA VAL A 200 -0.62 -18.15 20.59
C VAL A 200 0.05 -17.82 19.26
N PRO A 201 0.83 -16.73 19.20
CA PRO A 201 1.64 -16.40 18.04
C PRO A 201 2.65 -17.49 17.68
N ASP A 202 3.06 -17.50 16.41
CA ASP A 202 4.24 -18.27 15.99
C ASP A 202 5.51 -17.76 16.69
N ALA A 203 6.47 -18.67 16.92
CA ALA A 203 7.73 -18.34 17.56
C ALA A 203 8.47 -17.21 16.81
N GLY A 204 8.95 -16.20 17.55
CA GLY A 204 9.68 -15.06 16.99
C GLY A 204 8.82 -13.83 16.70
N TRP A 205 7.49 -13.93 16.82
CA TRP A 205 6.59 -12.78 16.73
C TRP A 205 6.28 -12.15 18.11
N ASP A 206 6.61 -12.87 19.18
CA ASP A 206 6.23 -12.64 20.58
C ASP A 206 7.04 -11.57 21.31
N ALA A 207 8.13 -11.06 20.74
CA ALA A 207 8.97 -10.06 21.36
C ALA A 207 8.48 -8.62 21.04
N PRO A 208 8.01 -7.84 22.04
CA PRO A 208 7.77 -6.41 21.83
C PRO A 208 9.07 -5.69 21.54
N ILE A 209 9.07 -4.81 20.54
CA ILE A 209 10.18 -3.89 20.33
C ILE A 209 10.12 -2.83 21.42
N THR A 210 11.02 -2.95 22.39
CA THR A 210 11.26 -1.90 23.38
C THR A 210 11.84 -0.68 22.67
N LEU A 211 11.08 0.42 22.64
CA LEU A 211 11.63 1.73 22.32
C LEU A 211 12.73 2.06 23.34
N PRO A 212 13.87 2.65 22.92
CA PRO A 212 14.84 3.16 23.86
C PRO A 212 14.13 4.14 24.80
N LYS A 213 14.33 3.99 26.12
CA LYS A 213 13.90 5.03 27.06
C LYS A 213 14.60 6.32 26.66
N VAL A 214 13.83 7.35 26.30
CA VAL A 214 14.34 8.70 26.11
C VAL A 214 15.05 9.09 27.41
N LEU A 215 16.35 9.36 27.32
CA LEU A 215 17.17 9.89 28.41
C LEU A 215 16.84 11.37 28.64
#